data_AF-A0A935JK45-F1
#
_entry.id   AF-A0A935JK45-F1
#
_cell.length_a   1.000
_cell.length_b   1.000
_cell.length_c   1.000
_cell.angle_alpha   90.00
_cell.angle_beta   90.00
_cell.angle_gamma   90.00
#
_symmetry.space_group_name_H-M   'P 1'
#
loop_
_entity.id
_entity.type
_entity.pdbx_description
1 polymer ?
#
loop_
_entity_poly.entity_id
_entity_poly.type
_entity_poly.pdbx_seq_one_letter_code
_entity_poly.pdbx_strand_id
1 'polypeptide(L)'
;MKRSLLLTLICFICVSAYSQKCIDTVTNGLTLISKTFVSGSDCNFKIKFCVRKVSEQAHHIVYTIKYSYGTLTRTIYVSNVSVGSVICEVFEFTADCSSTAYCAAHGKTVNHTLCGAVDEQIILPIKLISFSAENSSIGLVDLKWQTATESNVSHFIIQQSEDSKKFIEVAKVKAAGESNSLQSYTYQLKTNPTGNLSTSQYFRLKTVDRDGSESFSPIVSLKDKTRKKLEVYPNPASNSIHLNVQALEGNPMKLYNIHGQNFQLKLIDEQTLDLSELPNGIYYLQVQDELVRFLKN
;
A
#
# COMPACT_ATOMS: atom_id res chain seq x y z
N MET A 1 43.27 39.58 -44.46
CA MET A 1 42.11 39.07 -43.66
C MET A 1 42.07 37.56 -43.80
N LYS A 2 41.87 36.85 -42.67
CA LYS A 2 41.79 35.37 -42.48
C LYS A 2 43.16 34.66 -42.54
N ARG A 3 43.79 34.32 -41.40
CA ARG A 3 43.50 33.41 -40.26
C ARG A 3 44.36 32.14 -40.41
N SER A 4 45.44 32.16 -39.63
CA SER A 4 46.30 31.03 -39.24
C SER A 4 45.48 29.91 -38.61
N LEU A 5 45.75 28.66 -39.01
CA LEU A 5 45.38 27.48 -38.24
C LEU A 5 46.65 26.65 -38.02
N LEU A 6 47.21 26.79 -36.83
CA LEU A 6 48.32 26.02 -36.31
C LEU A 6 47.80 24.61 -35.97
N LEU A 7 48.27 23.59 -36.69
CA LEU A 7 48.02 22.18 -36.35
C LEU A 7 48.95 21.80 -35.19
N THR A 8 48.47 21.91 -33.96
CA THR A 8 49.17 21.40 -32.77
C THR A 8 48.80 19.93 -32.59
N LEU A 9 49.73 19.05 -32.94
CA LEU A 9 49.67 17.61 -32.71
C LEU A 9 49.83 17.35 -31.20
N ILE A 10 48.73 17.34 -30.45
CA ILE A 10 48.75 16.96 -29.02
C ILE A 10 48.67 15.44 -28.94
N CYS A 11 49.81 14.84 -28.66
CA CYS A 11 49.97 13.45 -28.26
C CYS A 11 49.19 13.22 -26.94
N PHE A 12 47.98 12.67 -27.05
CA PHE A 12 47.28 12.08 -25.90
C PHE A 12 48.00 10.78 -25.55
N ILE A 13 49.00 10.88 -24.68
CA ILE A 13 49.53 9.72 -23.96
C ILE A 13 48.39 9.27 -23.04
N CYS A 14 47.68 8.23 -23.49
CA CYS A 14 46.78 7.44 -22.68
C CYS A 14 47.62 6.71 -21.62
N VAL A 15 47.84 7.35 -20.46
CA VAL A 15 48.21 6.61 -19.25
C VAL A 15 46.91 6.19 -18.59
N SER A 16 46.38 5.05 -19.03
CA SER A 16 45.44 4.27 -18.23
C SER A 16 46.17 3.78 -16.98
N ALA A 17 46.27 4.66 -15.98
CA ALA A 17 46.59 4.25 -14.63
C ALA A 17 45.43 3.35 -14.19
N TYR A 18 45.63 2.04 -14.29
CA TYR A 18 44.83 1.05 -13.58
C TYR A 18 44.89 1.45 -12.09
N SER A 19 43.91 2.22 -11.62
CA SER A 19 43.80 2.48 -10.19
C SER A 19 43.39 1.15 -9.58
N GLN A 20 44.34 0.54 -8.88
CA GLN A 20 44.06 -0.67 -8.12
C GLN A 20 42.96 -0.31 -7.13
N LYS A 21 41.76 -0.86 -7.31
CA LYS A 21 40.62 -0.59 -6.43
C LYS A 21 41.07 -0.86 -5.00
N CYS A 22 40.79 0.05 -4.07
CA CYS A 22 41.18 -0.13 -2.66
C CYS A 22 40.07 -0.76 -1.80
N ILE A 23 38.85 -0.79 -2.33
CA ILE A 23 37.70 -1.51 -1.79
C ILE A 23 37.01 -2.30 -2.91
N ASP A 24 36.29 -3.36 -2.55
CA ASP A 24 35.49 -4.18 -3.48
C ASP A 24 34.15 -4.62 -2.88
N THR A 25 33.25 -5.05 -3.75
CA THR A 25 31.94 -5.64 -3.41
C THR A 25 32.08 -6.89 -2.55
N VAL A 26 31.05 -7.16 -1.75
CA VAL A 26 30.91 -8.39 -0.98
C VAL A 26 29.61 -9.04 -1.43
N THR A 27 29.60 -10.36 -1.66
CA THR A 27 28.37 -11.09 -1.96
C THR A 27 27.37 -10.90 -0.82
N ASN A 28 26.16 -10.44 -1.13
CA ASN A 28 25.16 -10.01 -0.13
C ASN A 28 25.70 -8.93 0.83
N GLY A 29 26.57 -8.05 0.32
CA GLY A 29 27.18 -6.96 1.08
C GLY A 29 26.15 -5.92 1.53
N LEU A 30 25.11 -5.70 0.75
CA LEU A 30 23.96 -4.86 1.11
C LEU A 30 22.76 -5.74 1.50
N THR A 31 22.25 -5.55 2.72
CA THR A 31 21.13 -6.31 3.26
C THR A 31 20.17 -5.41 4.02
N LEU A 32 18.86 -5.64 3.84
CA LEU A 32 17.84 -5.07 4.71
C LEU A 32 17.78 -5.92 5.99
N ILE A 33 18.06 -5.32 7.14
CA ILE A 33 17.95 -5.98 8.45
C ILE A 33 16.50 -5.93 8.94
N SER A 34 15.84 -4.78 8.87
CA SER A 34 14.45 -4.65 9.32
C SER A 34 13.72 -3.47 8.69
N LYS A 35 12.39 -3.58 8.64
CA LYS A 35 11.45 -2.53 8.25
C LYS A 35 10.31 -2.48 9.27
N THR A 36 10.05 -1.32 9.85
CA THR A 36 8.97 -1.13 10.82
C THR A 36 8.08 0.03 10.39
N PHE A 37 6.78 -0.22 10.20
CA PHE A 37 5.81 0.82 9.92
C PHE A 37 5.72 1.82 11.07
N VAL A 38 5.64 3.11 10.75
CA VAL A 38 5.50 4.19 11.73
C VAL A 38 4.08 4.77 11.66
N SER A 39 3.78 5.51 10.59
CA SER A 39 2.49 6.17 10.37
C SER A 39 2.40 6.70 8.93
N GLY A 40 1.19 6.84 8.39
CA GLY A 40 1.00 7.34 7.03
C GLY A 40 1.67 6.43 6.00
N SER A 41 2.64 6.97 5.24
CA SER A 41 3.47 6.23 4.28
C SER A 41 4.89 5.94 4.79
N ASP A 42 5.18 6.18 6.08
CA ASP A 42 6.55 6.16 6.61
C ASP A 42 6.94 4.84 7.29
N CYS A 43 8.17 4.41 7.02
CA CYS A 43 8.79 3.23 7.61
C CYS A 43 10.18 3.55 8.17
N ASN A 44 10.50 2.97 9.31
CA ASN A 44 11.86 2.89 9.83
C ASN A 44 12.58 1.71 9.19
N PHE A 45 13.72 1.97 8.58
CA PHE A 45 14.57 0.98 7.94
C PHE A 45 15.85 0.80 8.73
N LYS A 46 16.32 -0.44 8.81
CA LYS A 46 17.66 -0.80 9.27
C LYS A 46 18.32 -1.59 8.17
N ILE A 47 19.41 -1.10 7.60
CA ILE A 47 20.17 -1.79 6.55
C ILE A 47 21.60 -2.01 7.01
N LYS A 48 22.24 -3.07 6.52
CA LYS A 48 23.66 -3.35 6.69
C LYS A 48 24.33 -3.28 5.33
N PHE A 49 25.40 -2.52 5.22
CA PHE A 49 26.17 -2.38 3.99
C PHE A 49 27.64 -2.67 4.25
N CYS A 50 28.20 -3.63 3.51
CA CYS A 50 29.54 -4.15 3.68
C CYS A 50 30.38 -4.03 2.40
N VAL A 51 31.64 -3.66 2.57
CA VAL A 51 32.66 -3.73 1.50
C VAL A 51 33.90 -4.45 2.01
N ARG A 52 34.71 -4.97 1.09
CA ARG A 52 35.99 -5.60 1.40
C ARG A 52 37.13 -4.60 1.17
N LYS A 53 38.04 -4.46 2.13
CA LYS A 53 39.32 -3.75 1.90
C LYS A 53 40.22 -4.64 1.05
N VAL A 54 40.74 -4.14 -0.08
CA VAL A 54 41.60 -4.94 -0.97
C VAL A 54 42.97 -4.30 -1.25
N SER A 55 43.24 -3.13 -0.67
CA SER A 55 44.55 -2.45 -0.74
C SER A 55 44.88 -1.72 0.56
N GLU A 56 46.17 -1.69 0.94
CA GLU A 56 46.66 -0.88 2.06
C GLU A 56 46.54 0.63 1.81
N GLN A 57 46.33 1.04 0.56
CA GLN A 57 46.06 2.44 0.23
C GLN A 57 44.74 2.95 0.80
N ALA A 58 43.79 2.08 1.14
CA ALA A 58 42.54 2.49 1.78
C ALA A 58 42.81 2.98 3.20
N HIS A 59 42.61 4.28 3.42
CA HIS A 59 42.78 4.93 4.72
C HIS A 59 41.43 5.26 5.36
N HIS A 60 40.44 5.65 4.55
CA HIS A 60 39.07 5.84 5.01
C HIS A 60 38.06 5.35 3.97
N ILE A 61 36.91 4.86 4.44
CA ILE A 61 35.77 4.46 3.62
C ILE A 61 34.60 5.37 3.97
N VAL A 62 34.03 6.01 2.97
CA VAL A 62 32.87 6.89 3.11
C VAL A 62 31.64 6.15 2.59
N TYR A 63 30.75 5.76 3.49
CA TYR A 63 29.45 5.20 3.18
C TYR A 63 28.43 6.33 3.04
N THR A 64 27.62 6.29 1.98
CA THR A 64 26.55 7.25 1.68
C THR A 64 25.27 6.48 1.38
N ILE A 65 24.19 6.77 2.11
CA ILE A 65 22.85 6.24 1.85
C ILE A 65 21.95 7.41 1.45
N LYS A 66 21.49 7.46 0.20
CA LYS A 66 20.50 8.42 -0.26
C LYS A 66 19.12 7.75 -0.27
N TYR A 67 18.13 8.39 0.32
CA TYR A 67 16.75 7.89 0.46
C TYR A 67 15.76 9.04 0.25
N SER A 68 14.45 8.74 0.26
CA SER A 68 13.40 9.71 -0.10
C SER A 68 13.44 11.01 0.71
N TYR A 69 13.87 10.94 1.97
CA TYR A 69 13.84 12.05 2.93
C TYR A 69 15.22 12.64 3.23
N GLY A 70 16.29 12.17 2.58
CA GLY A 70 17.61 12.75 2.80
C GLY A 70 18.78 11.87 2.41
N THR A 71 19.92 12.15 3.03
CA THR A 71 21.16 11.42 2.82
C THR A 71 21.88 11.25 4.15
N LEU A 72 22.30 10.01 4.44
CA LEU A 72 23.18 9.69 5.55
C LEU A 72 24.58 9.43 5.04
N THR A 73 25.58 9.95 5.73
CA THR A 73 26.99 9.73 5.41
C THR A 73 27.74 9.29 6.66
N ARG A 74 28.56 8.23 6.55
CA ARG A 74 29.46 7.77 7.60
C ARG A 74 30.86 7.54 7.04
N THR A 75 31.86 7.96 7.80
CA THR A 75 33.27 7.76 7.45
C THR A 75 33.91 6.82 8.46
N ILE A 76 34.52 5.75 7.98
CA ILE A 76 35.25 4.78 8.79
C ILE A 76 36.73 4.83 8.42
N TYR A 77 37.60 4.97 9.41
CA TYR A 77 39.04 4.90 9.23
C TYR A 77 39.49 3.43 9.24
N VAL A 78 40.21 3.02 8.20
CA VAL A 78 40.58 1.61 7.95
C VAL A 78 42.09 1.41 7.78
N SER A 79 42.90 2.38 8.20
CA SER A 79 44.36 2.36 8.11
C SER A 79 44.97 1.16 8.84
N ASN A 80 44.40 0.79 10.00
CA ASN A 80 44.86 -0.32 10.83
C ASN A 80 44.09 -1.63 10.57
N VAL A 81 43.23 -1.68 9.55
CA VAL A 81 42.45 -2.87 9.20
C VAL A 81 43.21 -3.66 8.14
N SER A 82 43.44 -4.95 8.34
CA SER A 82 44.18 -5.78 7.38
C SER A 82 43.46 -5.87 6.03
N VAL A 83 44.24 -5.90 4.93
CA VAL A 83 43.73 -6.21 3.60
C VAL A 83 43.03 -7.57 3.59
N GLY A 84 41.89 -7.66 2.91
CA GLY A 84 41.01 -8.83 2.86
C GLY A 84 39.83 -8.75 3.84
N SER A 85 39.89 -7.87 4.85
CA SER A 85 38.82 -7.71 5.85
C SER A 85 37.53 -7.17 5.23
N VAL A 86 36.40 -7.64 5.74
CA VAL A 86 35.06 -7.11 5.42
C VAL A 86 34.68 -6.07 6.47
N ILE A 87 34.35 -4.87 6.02
CA ILE A 87 33.93 -3.74 6.85
C ILE A 87 32.45 -3.52 6.58
N CYS A 88 31.64 -3.50 7.64
CA CYS A 88 30.19 -3.35 7.54
C CYS A 88 29.70 -2.21 8.41
N GLU A 89 28.79 -1.39 7.88
CA GLU A 89 28.05 -0.38 8.64
C GLU A 89 26.56 -0.69 8.66
N VAL A 90 25.91 -0.31 9.75
CA VAL A 90 24.45 -0.40 9.91
C VAL A 90 23.86 1.01 9.93
N PHE A 91 22.88 1.23 9.07
CA PHE A 91 22.17 2.50 8.96
C PHE A 91 20.73 2.32 9.40
N GLU A 92 20.26 3.25 10.21
CA GLU A 92 18.86 3.37 10.62
C GLU A 92 18.32 4.70 10.12
N PHE A 93 17.20 4.67 9.40
CA PHE A 93 16.58 5.88 8.84
C PHE A 93 15.08 5.71 8.60
N THR A 94 14.34 6.82 8.62
CA THR A 94 12.93 6.86 8.22
C THR A 94 12.83 7.31 6.77
N ALA A 95 12.07 6.58 5.96
CA ALA A 95 11.79 6.90 4.57
C ALA A 95 10.36 6.46 4.19
N ASP A 96 9.91 6.86 3.00
CA ASP A 96 8.67 6.32 2.45
C ASP A 96 8.82 4.79 2.32
N CYS A 97 7.83 4.05 2.83
CA CYS A 97 7.79 2.60 2.86
C CYS A 97 7.97 1.94 1.49
N SER A 98 7.73 2.68 0.40
CA SER A 98 7.79 2.25 -1.00
C SER A 98 9.00 2.82 -1.76
N SER A 99 9.88 3.57 -1.10
CA SER A 99 11.05 4.20 -1.72
C SER A 99 12.21 3.23 -1.95
N THR A 100 13.14 3.64 -2.82
CA THR A 100 14.43 2.97 -3.04
C THR A 100 15.51 3.72 -2.27
N ALA A 101 16.44 3.00 -1.65
CA ALA A 101 17.65 3.59 -1.08
C ALA A 101 18.86 3.29 -1.98
N TYR A 102 19.64 4.32 -2.29
CA TYR A 102 20.90 4.23 -3.02
C TYR A 102 22.07 4.21 -2.03
N CYS A 103 22.87 3.15 -2.06
CA CYS A 103 23.95 2.90 -1.11
C CYS A 103 25.29 2.95 -1.85
N ALA A 104 26.18 3.86 -1.47
CA ALA A 104 27.51 3.98 -2.05
C ALA A 104 28.58 3.91 -0.97
N ALA A 105 29.69 3.25 -1.27
CA ALA A 105 30.88 3.21 -0.44
C ALA A 105 32.08 3.65 -1.27
N HIS A 106 32.79 4.66 -0.80
CA HIS A 106 33.96 5.23 -1.46
C HIS A 106 35.20 5.05 -0.61
N GLY A 107 36.15 4.24 -1.08
CA GLY A 107 37.47 4.10 -0.47
C GLY A 107 38.37 5.27 -0.87
N LYS A 108 39.07 5.83 0.10
CA LYS A 108 39.96 6.99 -0.09
C LYS A 108 41.31 6.78 0.57
N THR A 109 42.34 7.35 -0.04
CA THR A 109 43.72 7.34 0.47
C THR A 109 43.90 8.32 1.63
N VAL A 110 45.09 8.33 2.24
CA VAL A 110 45.47 9.29 3.30
C VAL A 110 45.32 10.75 2.84
N ASN A 111 45.53 11.02 1.54
CA ASN A 111 45.38 12.36 0.94
C ASN A 111 43.95 12.62 0.41
N HIS A 112 42.96 11.85 0.86
CA HIS A 112 41.56 11.95 0.44
C HIS A 112 41.29 11.69 -1.05
N THR A 113 42.25 11.16 -1.79
CA THR A 113 42.07 10.75 -3.18
C THR A 113 41.21 9.49 -3.26
N LEU A 114 40.22 9.47 -4.15
CA LEU A 114 39.39 8.28 -4.39
C LEU A 114 40.24 7.14 -4.93
N CYS A 115 40.17 5.98 -4.28
CA CYS A 115 40.88 4.76 -4.68
C CYS A 115 39.95 3.57 -4.95
N GLY A 116 38.65 3.68 -4.68
CA GLY A 116 37.67 2.65 -5.00
C GLY A 116 36.24 3.12 -4.75
N ALA A 117 35.29 2.58 -5.50
CA ALA A 117 33.87 2.88 -5.38
C ALA A 117 33.05 1.59 -5.52
N VAL A 118 32.06 1.43 -4.67
CA VAL A 118 31.04 0.38 -4.71
C VAL A 118 29.68 1.07 -4.62
N ASP A 119 28.84 0.87 -5.62
CA ASP A 119 27.52 1.47 -5.71
C ASP A 119 26.47 0.35 -5.83
N GLU A 120 25.55 0.31 -4.89
CA GLU A 120 24.49 -0.69 -4.81
C GLU A 120 23.14 -0.01 -4.57
N GLN A 121 22.08 -0.61 -5.09
CA GLN A 121 20.71 -0.16 -4.84
C GLN A 121 19.97 -1.25 -4.08
N ILE A 122 19.29 -0.88 -3.01
CA ILE A 122 18.36 -1.77 -2.33
C ILE A 122 16.94 -1.27 -2.53
N ILE A 123 16.15 -2.11 -3.18
CA ILE A 123 14.70 -1.98 -3.20
C ILE A 123 14.23 -2.45 -1.82
N LEU A 124 13.62 -1.56 -1.06
CA LEU A 124 13.13 -1.86 0.27
C LEU A 124 11.82 -2.69 0.12
N PRO A 125 11.79 -4.03 0.35
CA PRO A 125 10.64 -4.89 0.04
C PRO A 125 9.48 -4.65 1.05
N ILE A 126 8.20 -4.98 0.83
CA ILE A 126 7.40 -5.40 -0.34
C ILE A 126 6.45 -4.26 -0.75
N LYS A 127 6.11 -4.25 -2.03
CA LYS A 127 5.62 -3.11 -2.80
C LYS A 127 4.11 -3.22 -3.08
N LEU A 128 3.30 -3.50 -2.07
CA LEU A 128 1.84 -3.42 -2.20
C LEU A 128 1.49 -1.96 -2.53
N ILE A 129 1.12 -1.71 -3.78
CA ILE A 129 0.75 -0.37 -4.27
C ILE A 129 -0.63 -0.01 -3.76
N SER A 130 -1.55 -0.97 -3.83
CA SER A 130 -2.94 -0.76 -3.52
C SER A 130 -3.57 -2.05 -3.06
N PHE A 131 -4.55 -1.92 -2.17
CA PHE A 131 -5.52 -2.94 -1.85
C PHE A 131 -6.88 -2.26 -1.72
N SER A 132 -7.93 -2.86 -2.27
CA SER A 132 -9.29 -2.33 -2.19
C SER A 132 -10.32 -3.45 -2.12
N ALA A 133 -11.46 -3.13 -1.50
CA ALA A 133 -12.63 -3.99 -1.40
C ALA A 133 -13.86 -3.21 -1.88
N GLU A 134 -14.55 -3.73 -2.89
CA GLU A 134 -15.75 -3.12 -3.45
C GLU A 134 -16.86 -4.17 -3.65
N ASN A 135 -18.11 -3.81 -3.39
CA ASN A 135 -19.25 -4.65 -3.76
C ASN A 135 -19.42 -4.65 -5.28
N SER A 136 -19.37 -5.83 -5.91
CA SER A 136 -19.65 -5.99 -7.33
C SER A 136 -21.12 -6.33 -7.59
N SER A 137 -21.78 -7.04 -6.67
CA SER A 137 -23.22 -7.27 -6.62
C SER A 137 -23.64 -7.71 -5.21
N ILE A 138 -24.95 -7.93 -4.98
CA ILE A 138 -25.46 -8.40 -3.70
C ILE A 138 -24.77 -9.73 -3.34
N GLY A 139 -24.10 -9.75 -2.19
CA GLY A 139 -23.39 -10.94 -1.70
C GLY A 139 -22.05 -11.23 -2.40
N LEU A 140 -21.54 -10.33 -3.25
CA LEU A 140 -20.23 -10.47 -3.92
C LEU A 140 -19.32 -9.27 -3.65
N VAL A 141 -18.14 -9.55 -3.10
CA VAL A 141 -17.09 -8.56 -2.85
C VAL A 141 -15.90 -8.83 -3.76
N ASP A 142 -15.53 -7.82 -4.55
CA ASP A 142 -14.32 -7.83 -5.36
C ASP A 142 -13.16 -7.21 -4.56
N LEU A 143 -12.12 -8.01 -4.35
CA LEU A 143 -10.89 -7.63 -3.69
C LEU A 143 -9.79 -7.50 -4.73
N LYS A 144 -9.15 -6.33 -4.81
CA LYS A 144 -8.14 -6.03 -5.83
C LYS A 144 -6.88 -5.51 -5.15
N TRP A 145 -5.73 -6.01 -5.58
CA TRP A 145 -4.45 -5.45 -5.17
C TRP A 145 -3.43 -5.47 -6.28
N GLN A 146 -2.44 -4.59 -6.13
CA GLN A 146 -1.31 -4.52 -7.03
C GLN A 146 -0.01 -4.54 -6.25
N THR A 147 0.97 -5.29 -6.75
CA THR A 147 2.34 -5.26 -6.25
C THR A 147 3.23 -4.72 -7.35
N ALA A 148 4.15 -3.82 -7.05
CA ALA A 148 5.07 -3.35 -8.09
C ALA A 148 6.36 -4.15 -8.19
N THR A 149 6.66 -4.98 -7.19
CA THR A 149 7.70 -6.02 -7.18
C THR A 149 7.36 -7.03 -6.10
N GLU A 150 7.79 -8.27 -6.31
CA GLU A 150 7.69 -9.39 -5.40
C GLU A 150 9.07 -10.02 -5.33
N SER A 151 9.62 -10.19 -4.14
CA SER A 151 10.84 -10.97 -3.96
C SER A 151 10.66 -11.86 -2.75
N ASN A 152 10.98 -13.14 -2.92
CA ASN A 152 10.76 -14.18 -1.93
C ASN A 152 9.31 -14.35 -1.45
N VAL A 153 8.32 -13.87 -2.21
CA VAL A 153 6.91 -13.95 -1.79
C VAL A 153 6.37 -15.35 -2.07
N SER A 154 5.76 -15.98 -1.07
CA SER A 154 5.10 -17.27 -1.25
C SER A 154 3.66 -17.07 -1.73
N HIS A 155 2.88 -16.31 -0.95
CA HIS A 155 1.46 -16.11 -1.20
C HIS A 155 0.92 -14.93 -0.39
N PHE A 156 -0.29 -14.52 -0.78
CA PHE A 156 -1.12 -13.60 -0.02
C PHE A 156 -2.25 -14.36 0.67
N ILE A 157 -2.62 -13.90 1.85
CA ILE A 157 -3.77 -14.35 2.63
C ILE A 157 -4.71 -13.16 2.75
N ILE A 158 -5.93 -13.32 2.27
CA ILE A 158 -6.98 -12.34 2.43
C ILE A 158 -7.62 -12.60 3.79
N GLN A 159 -7.71 -11.54 4.59
CA GLN A 159 -8.36 -11.59 5.89
C GLN A 159 -9.54 -10.64 5.95
N GLN A 160 -10.61 -11.07 6.62
CA GLN A 160 -11.84 -10.33 6.84
C GLN A 160 -12.07 -10.10 8.33
N SER A 161 -12.68 -8.97 8.68
CA SER A 161 -13.09 -8.63 10.04
C SER A 161 -14.41 -7.85 10.03
N GLU A 162 -15.23 -8.04 11.07
CA GLU A 162 -16.45 -7.27 11.32
C GLU A 162 -16.22 -6.08 12.27
N ASP A 163 -15.09 -6.08 12.99
CA ASP A 163 -14.80 -5.11 14.06
C ASP A 163 -13.46 -4.38 13.88
N SER A 164 -12.74 -4.63 12.78
CA SER A 164 -11.38 -4.17 12.46
C SER A 164 -10.29 -4.63 13.44
N LYS A 165 -10.60 -5.53 14.37
CA LYS A 165 -9.69 -6.02 15.42
C LYS A 165 -9.42 -7.50 15.27
N LYS A 166 -10.46 -8.31 15.12
CA LYS A 166 -10.36 -9.76 14.95
C LYS A 166 -10.51 -10.10 13.47
N PHE A 167 -9.44 -10.64 12.91
CA PHE A 167 -9.37 -11.01 11.49
C PHE A 167 -9.38 -12.53 11.34
N ILE A 168 -10.24 -13.02 10.45
CA ILE A 168 -10.28 -14.42 10.01
C ILE A 168 -9.70 -14.53 8.60
N GLU A 169 -9.05 -15.65 8.30
CA GLU A 169 -8.54 -15.93 6.95
C GLU A 169 -9.69 -16.43 6.07
N VAL A 170 -9.89 -15.79 4.92
CA VAL A 170 -10.99 -16.13 4.00
C VAL A 170 -10.51 -16.69 2.68
N ALA A 171 -9.28 -16.38 2.28
CA ALA A 171 -8.71 -16.93 1.06
C ALA A 171 -7.18 -16.87 1.07
N LYS A 172 -6.57 -17.72 0.24
CA LYS A 172 -5.13 -17.74 -0.03
C LYS A 172 -4.90 -17.65 -1.53
N VAL A 173 -4.06 -16.71 -1.96
CA VAL A 173 -3.77 -16.43 -3.36
C VAL A 173 -2.28 -16.50 -3.60
N LYS A 174 -1.85 -17.35 -4.52
CA LYS A 174 -0.44 -17.55 -4.85
C LYS A 174 0.14 -16.26 -5.47
N ALA A 175 1.34 -15.87 -5.02
CA ALA A 175 2.09 -14.77 -5.61
C ALA A 175 2.88 -15.21 -6.86
N ALA A 176 3.36 -14.27 -7.66
CA ALA A 176 4.35 -14.54 -8.72
C ALA A 176 5.70 -14.96 -8.11
N GLY A 177 6.00 -14.42 -6.93
CA GLY A 177 7.05 -14.87 -6.02
C GLY A 177 8.41 -14.23 -6.24
N GLU A 178 8.88 -14.19 -7.49
CA GLU A 178 10.01 -13.33 -7.91
C GLU A 178 9.56 -12.52 -9.13
N SER A 179 9.23 -11.25 -8.93
CA SER A 179 8.78 -10.33 -9.97
C SER A 179 9.39 -8.95 -9.76
N ASN A 180 10.07 -8.44 -10.80
CA ASN A 180 10.53 -7.05 -10.85
C ASN A 180 9.57 -6.13 -11.64
N SER A 181 8.40 -6.65 -12.02
CA SER A 181 7.35 -5.92 -12.74
C SER A 181 6.05 -5.84 -11.93
N LEU A 182 5.18 -4.90 -12.34
CA LEU A 182 3.85 -4.72 -11.79
C LEU A 182 3.01 -6.00 -11.95
N GLN A 183 2.47 -6.49 -10.84
CA GLN A 183 1.48 -7.56 -10.82
C GLN A 183 0.15 -7.01 -10.33
N SER A 184 -0.94 -7.50 -10.92
CA SER A 184 -2.30 -7.14 -10.55
C SER A 184 -3.08 -8.41 -10.24
N TYR A 185 -3.76 -8.40 -9.10
CA TYR A 185 -4.51 -9.53 -8.59
C TYR A 185 -5.95 -9.12 -8.33
N THR A 186 -6.87 -10.06 -8.53
CA THR A 186 -8.28 -9.91 -8.20
C THR A 186 -8.78 -11.21 -7.58
N TYR A 187 -9.57 -11.08 -6.52
CA TYR A 187 -10.24 -12.19 -5.87
C TYR A 187 -11.70 -11.81 -5.60
N GLN A 188 -12.63 -12.68 -5.97
CA GLN A 188 -14.05 -12.48 -5.72
C GLN A 188 -14.48 -13.34 -4.54
N LEU A 189 -14.95 -12.71 -3.47
CA LEU A 189 -15.45 -13.36 -2.27
C LEU A 189 -16.97 -13.41 -2.30
N LYS A 190 -17.53 -14.62 -2.15
CA LYS A 190 -18.96 -14.81 -1.89
C LYS A 190 -19.21 -14.57 -0.41
N THR A 191 -19.96 -13.53 -0.09
CA THR A 191 -20.46 -13.28 1.26
C THR A 191 -21.87 -13.84 1.36
N ASN A 192 -22.25 -14.39 2.52
CA ASN A 192 -23.60 -14.92 2.68
C ASN A 192 -24.61 -13.77 2.52
N PRO A 193 -25.57 -13.86 1.58
CA PRO A 193 -26.58 -12.82 1.35
C PRO A 193 -27.60 -12.71 2.50
N THR A 194 -27.51 -13.58 3.51
CA THR A 194 -28.48 -13.71 4.60
C THR A 194 -28.13 -12.93 5.86
N GLY A 195 -26.96 -12.29 5.92
CA GLY A 195 -26.56 -11.45 7.06
C GLY A 195 -26.60 -9.99 6.65
N ASN A 196 -27.37 -9.17 7.38
CA ASN A 196 -27.38 -7.72 7.25
C ASN A 196 -25.99 -7.18 6.85
N LEU A 197 -25.88 -6.58 5.65
CA LEU A 197 -24.71 -5.82 5.19
C LEU A 197 -24.47 -4.53 6.02
N SER A 198 -25.07 -4.45 7.21
CA SER A 198 -25.06 -3.30 8.12
C SER A 198 -23.94 -3.36 9.15
N THR A 199 -23.19 -4.45 9.22
CA THR A 199 -21.89 -4.47 9.89
C THR A 199 -20.83 -4.01 8.91
N SER A 200 -20.09 -2.94 9.24
CA SER A 200 -18.93 -2.51 8.46
C SER A 200 -17.97 -3.68 8.25
N GLN A 201 -17.78 -4.11 7.01
CA GLN A 201 -16.81 -5.17 6.69
C GLN A 201 -15.44 -4.56 6.42
N TYR A 202 -14.42 -5.13 7.05
CA TYR A 202 -13.04 -4.72 6.92
C TYR A 202 -12.22 -5.84 6.32
N PHE A 203 -11.27 -5.48 5.48
CA PHE A 203 -10.37 -6.42 4.84
C PHE A 203 -8.93 -5.97 5.01
N ARG A 204 -8.01 -6.93 5.08
CA ARG A 204 -6.57 -6.68 4.93
C ARG A 204 -5.92 -7.83 4.18
N LEU A 205 -4.80 -7.54 3.54
CA LEU A 205 -3.94 -8.52 2.92
C LEU A 205 -2.81 -8.86 3.89
N LYS A 206 -2.57 -10.14 4.13
CA LYS A 206 -1.38 -10.66 4.80
C LYS A 206 -0.47 -11.27 3.74
N THR A 207 0.74 -10.76 3.60
CA THR A 207 1.76 -11.30 2.70
C THR A 207 2.63 -12.27 3.47
N VAL A 208 2.90 -13.44 2.89
CA VAL A 208 3.74 -14.48 3.48
C VAL A 208 4.89 -14.78 2.54
N ASP A 209 6.11 -14.66 3.05
CA ASP A 209 7.35 -14.95 2.32
C ASP A 209 7.71 -16.44 2.42
N ARG A 210 8.62 -16.92 1.57
CA ARG A 210 9.02 -18.34 1.57
C ARG A 210 9.82 -18.74 2.80
N ASP A 211 10.42 -17.77 3.49
CA ASP A 211 11.08 -17.98 4.78
C ASP A 211 10.11 -17.95 5.97
N GLY A 212 8.82 -17.71 5.72
CA GLY A 212 7.77 -17.64 6.74
C GLY A 212 7.56 -16.25 7.34
N SER A 213 8.29 -15.23 6.90
CA SER A 213 8.06 -13.84 7.31
C SER A 213 6.69 -13.35 6.86
N GLU A 214 6.07 -12.50 7.67
CA GLU A 214 4.71 -12.01 7.43
C GLU A 214 4.66 -10.48 7.47
N SER A 215 3.87 -9.89 6.57
CA SER A 215 3.56 -8.45 6.58
C SER A 215 2.08 -8.20 6.26
N PHE A 216 1.56 -7.04 6.65
CA PHE A 216 0.15 -6.71 6.48
C PHE A 216 -0.03 -5.42 5.66
N SER A 217 -1.10 -5.38 4.86
CA SER A 217 -1.58 -4.15 4.25
C SER A 217 -2.25 -3.25 5.29
N PRO A 218 -2.48 -1.96 4.96
CA PRO A 218 -3.52 -1.18 5.61
C PRO A 218 -4.87 -1.90 5.57
N ILE A 219 -5.70 -1.66 6.58
CA ILE A 219 -7.07 -2.16 6.62
C ILE A 219 -7.92 -1.31 5.68
N VAL A 220 -8.71 -1.95 4.83
CA VAL A 220 -9.67 -1.28 3.95
C VAL A 220 -11.08 -1.63 4.38
N SER A 221 -11.97 -0.63 4.44
CA SER A 221 -13.39 -0.86 4.63
C SER A 221 -14.06 -1.17 3.28
N LEU A 222 -15.07 -2.03 3.32
CA LEU A 222 -15.91 -2.31 2.17
C LEU A 222 -16.67 -1.04 1.78
N LYS A 223 -16.45 -0.57 0.55
CA LYS A 223 -17.24 0.52 -0.02
C LYS A 223 -18.49 -0.06 -0.65
N ASP A 224 -19.63 0.26 -0.05
CA ASP A 224 -20.92 -0.16 -0.58
C ASP A 224 -21.38 0.82 -1.67
N LYS A 225 -21.08 0.48 -2.94
CA LYS A 225 -21.61 1.20 -4.11
C LYS A 225 -23.01 0.73 -4.50
N THR A 226 -23.49 -0.37 -3.90
CA THR A 226 -24.78 -1.01 -4.21
C THR A 226 -25.92 -0.50 -3.35
N ARG A 227 -25.64 0.10 -2.19
CA ARG A 227 -26.64 0.85 -1.40
C ARG A 227 -27.07 2.11 -2.15
N LYS A 228 -28.11 1.95 -2.97
CA LYS A 228 -28.91 3.08 -3.44
C LYS A 228 -29.70 3.59 -2.25
N LYS A 229 -29.44 4.84 -1.87
CA LYS A 229 -30.10 5.52 -0.75
C LYS A 229 -31.61 5.45 -0.93
N LEU A 230 -32.35 5.06 0.11
CA LEU A 230 -33.81 5.17 0.11
C LEU A 230 -34.15 6.66 -0.01
N GLU A 231 -34.91 7.02 -1.04
CA GLU A 231 -35.41 8.38 -1.23
C GLU A 231 -36.92 8.32 -1.39
N VAL A 232 -37.60 9.21 -0.67
CA VAL A 232 -39.05 9.38 -0.73
C VAL A 232 -39.39 10.77 -1.23
N TYR A 233 -40.30 10.87 -2.19
CA TYR A 233 -40.75 12.15 -2.73
C TYR A 233 -42.20 12.05 -3.21
N PRO A 234 -42.98 13.13 -3.20
CA PRO A 234 -42.62 14.44 -2.66
C PRO A 234 -42.55 14.44 -1.13
N ASN A 235 -41.73 15.33 -0.58
CA ASN A 235 -41.72 15.65 0.84
C ASN A 235 -41.71 17.18 0.97
N PRO A 236 -42.80 17.82 1.42
CA PRO A 236 -43.99 17.22 2.03
C PRO A 236 -44.88 16.43 1.06
N ALA A 237 -45.44 15.33 1.54
CA ALA A 237 -46.35 14.45 0.83
C ALA A 237 -47.81 14.83 1.10
N SER A 238 -48.69 14.63 0.13
CA SER A 238 -50.14 14.72 0.30
C SER A 238 -50.72 13.31 0.45
N ASN A 239 -51.25 12.73 -0.63
CA ASN A 239 -51.92 11.43 -0.62
C ASN A 239 -51.01 10.26 -0.96
N SER A 240 -49.81 10.50 -1.49
CA SER A 240 -48.88 9.45 -1.85
C SER A 240 -47.42 9.91 -1.78
N ILE A 241 -46.53 8.94 -1.69
CA ILE A 241 -45.08 9.11 -1.93
C ILE A 241 -44.61 8.08 -2.94
N HIS A 242 -43.67 8.50 -3.78
CA HIS A 242 -42.84 7.66 -4.62
C HIS A 242 -41.56 7.28 -3.90
N LEU A 243 -41.15 6.04 -4.12
CA LEU A 243 -39.95 5.43 -3.58
C LEU A 243 -38.98 5.25 -4.75
N ASN A 244 -37.85 5.99 -4.74
CA ASN A 244 -36.78 5.73 -5.70
C ASN A 244 -35.96 4.54 -5.20
N VAL A 245 -36.39 3.30 -5.46
CA VAL A 245 -35.55 2.16 -5.07
C VAL A 245 -35.68 0.94 -5.98
N GLN A 246 -34.51 0.50 -6.45
CA GLN A 246 -34.21 -0.87 -6.85
C GLN A 246 -34.01 -1.81 -5.62
N ALA A 247 -34.26 -1.33 -4.39
CA ALA A 247 -34.06 -2.09 -3.14
C ALA A 247 -35.33 -2.82 -2.62
N LEU A 248 -36.40 -2.84 -3.41
CA LEU A 248 -37.67 -3.49 -3.04
C LEU A 248 -37.71 -4.99 -3.39
N GLU A 249 -36.61 -5.59 -3.87
CA GLU A 249 -36.51 -7.03 -4.12
C GLU A 249 -36.62 -7.85 -2.81
N GLY A 250 -37.84 -7.99 -2.28
CA GLY A 250 -38.20 -8.88 -1.17
C GLY A 250 -38.02 -8.34 0.25
N ASN A 251 -37.65 -7.07 0.43
CA ASN A 251 -37.41 -6.50 1.76
C ASN A 251 -38.70 -6.01 2.45
N PRO A 252 -38.98 -6.40 3.70
CA PRO A 252 -40.15 -5.93 4.42
C PRO A 252 -39.99 -4.44 4.76
N MET A 253 -41.01 -3.66 4.38
CA MET A 253 -41.11 -2.25 4.71
C MET A 253 -41.91 -2.05 6.00
N LYS A 254 -41.57 -1.04 6.79
CA LYS A 254 -42.36 -0.60 7.96
C LYS A 254 -42.58 0.91 7.91
N LEU A 255 -43.79 1.34 8.24
CA LEU A 255 -44.15 2.74 8.36
C LEU A 255 -44.56 3.05 9.79
N TYR A 256 -43.98 4.08 10.38
CA TYR A 256 -44.34 4.53 11.72
C TYR A 256 -44.36 6.04 11.85
N ASN A 257 -45.12 6.55 12.80
CA ASN A 257 -45.10 7.97 13.17
C ASN A 257 -44.09 8.25 14.29
N ILE A 258 -44.00 9.52 14.71
CA ILE A 258 -43.13 9.96 15.81
C ILE A 258 -43.41 9.29 17.17
N HIS A 259 -44.60 8.69 17.35
CA HIS A 259 -44.97 7.96 18.57
C HIS A 259 -44.63 6.46 18.47
N GLY A 260 -44.00 6.02 17.38
CA GLY A 260 -43.67 4.61 17.14
C GLY A 260 -44.89 3.75 16.78
N GLN A 261 -46.05 4.36 16.49
CA GLN A 261 -47.23 3.61 16.03
C GLN A 261 -46.96 3.09 14.63
N ASN A 262 -47.07 1.77 14.44
CA ASN A 262 -46.91 1.13 13.13
C ASN A 262 -48.21 1.23 12.32
N PHE A 263 -48.07 1.57 11.04
CA PHE A 263 -49.17 1.64 10.08
C PHE A 263 -49.01 0.53 9.04
N GLN A 264 -50.14 0.00 8.60
CA GLN A 264 -50.17 -0.92 7.47
C GLN A 264 -49.82 -0.16 6.19
N LEU A 265 -48.98 -0.77 5.36
CA LEU A 265 -48.58 -0.21 4.08
C LEU A 265 -49.60 -0.60 3.01
N LYS A 266 -49.99 0.37 2.20
CA LYS A 266 -50.87 0.16 1.05
C LYS A 266 -50.19 0.69 -0.20
N LEU A 267 -49.68 -0.22 -1.02
CA LEU A 267 -49.01 0.13 -2.27
C LEU A 267 -50.06 0.36 -3.37
N ILE A 268 -49.94 1.48 -4.09
CA ILE A 268 -50.69 1.77 -5.32
C ILE A 268 -50.07 0.98 -6.47
N ASP A 269 -48.74 0.95 -6.51
CA ASP A 269 -47.91 0.17 -7.42
C ASP A 269 -46.58 -0.19 -6.75
N GLU A 270 -45.65 -0.80 -7.48
CA GLU A 270 -44.35 -1.26 -6.95
C GLU A 270 -43.49 -0.14 -6.33
N GLN A 271 -43.73 1.13 -6.66
CA GLN A 271 -42.90 2.26 -6.21
C GLN A 271 -43.72 3.36 -5.52
N THR A 272 -45.02 3.22 -5.37
CA THR A 272 -45.89 4.28 -4.86
C THR A 272 -46.69 3.81 -3.65
N LEU A 273 -46.50 4.49 -2.51
CA LEU A 273 -47.21 4.22 -1.26
C LEU A 273 -48.41 5.18 -1.12
N ASP A 274 -49.60 4.61 -0.91
CA ASP A 274 -50.82 5.33 -0.56
C ASP A 274 -50.75 5.78 0.91
N LEU A 275 -50.96 7.07 1.12
CA LEU A 275 -50.99 7.71 2.42
C LEU A 275 -52.37 8.28 2.74
N SER A 276 -53.37 8.15 1.87
CA SER A 276 -54.67 8.85 1.97
C SER A 276 -55.41 8.61 3.29
N GLU A 277 -55.23 7.44 3.91
CA GLU A 277 -55.86 7.03 5.17
C GLU A 277 -55.06 7.45 6.41
N LEU A 278 -53.89 8.07 6.24
CA LEU A 278 -53.03 8.49 7.34
C LEU A 278 -53.36 9.92 7.80
N PRO A 279 -53.30 10.21 9.11
CA PRO A 279 -53.37 11.59 9.59
C PRO A 279 -52.17 12.43 9.14
N ASN A 280 -52.33 13.75 9.11
CA ASN A 280 -51.23 14.67 8.88
C ASN A 280 -50.19 14.56 10.00
N GLY A 281 -48.91 14.56 9.64
CA GLY A 281 -47.84 14.36 10.61
C GLY A 281 -46.52 13.93 10.01
N ILE A 282 -45.55 13.67 10.89
CA ILE A 282 -44.21 13.19 10.51
C ILE A 282 -44.21 11.66 10.58
N TYR A 283 -43.72 11.06 9.50
CA TYR A 283 -43.61 9.63 9.34
C TYR A 283 -42.19 9.22 9.01
N TYR A 284 -41.89 7.97 9.31
CA TYR A 284 -40.65 7.31 9.00
C TYR A 284 -40.94 6.02 8.23
N LEU A 285 -40.37 5.92 7.04
CA LEU A 285 -40.35 4.69 6.26
C LEU A 285 -39.02 3.98 6.52
N GLN A 286 -39.11 2.75 7.00
CA GLN A 286 -37.96 1.88 7.24
C GLN A 286 -37.95 0.74 6.22
N VAL A 287 -36.82 0.56 5.57
CA VAL A 287 -36.53 -0.58 4.68
C VAL A 287 -35.18 -1.13 5.11
N GLN A 288 -35.16 -2.34 5.70
CA GLN A 288 -33.97 -2.87 6.39
C GLN A 288 -33.44 -1.88 7.45
N ASP A 289 -32.20 -1.41 7.27
CA ASP A 289 -31.51 -0.46 8.15
C ASP A 289 -31.58 0.99 7.65
N GLU A 290 -32.18 1.22 6.48
CA GLU A 290 -32.41 2.56 5.95
C GLU A 290 -33.70 3.13 6.54
N LEU A 291 -33.60 4.35 7.04
CA LEU A 291 -34.71 5.08 7.66
C LEU A 291 -34.87 6.44 7.02
N VAL A 292 -36.03 6.69 6.41
CA VAL A 292 -36.32 7.96 5.76
C VAL A 292 -37.51 8.64 6.40
N ARG A 293 -37.29 9.88 6.81
CA ARG A 293 -38.30 10.77 7.37
C ARG A 293 -38.99 11.56 6.26
N PHE A 294 -40.32 11.61 6.30
CA PHE A 294 -41.11 12.53 5.48
C PHE A 294 -42.25 13.18 6.26
N LEU A 295 -42.71 14.32 5.77
CA LEU A 295 -43.86 15.06 6.30
C LEU A 295 -45.08 14.76 5.43
N LYS A 296 -46.23 14.45 6.03
CA LYS A 296 -47.54 14.37 5.37
C LYS A 296 -48.41 15.57 5.76
N ASN A 297 -48.91 16.28 4.76
CA ASN A 297 -49.79 17.45 4.86
C ASN A 297 -51.24 17.12 4.49
#